data_AF-A0A316LW33-F1
#
_entry.id   AF-A0A316LW33-F1
#
_cell.length_a   1.000
_cell.length_b   1.000
_cell.length_c   1.000
_cell.angle_alpha   90.00
_cell.angle_beta   90.00
_cell.angle_gamma   90.00
#
_symmetry.space_group_name_H-M   'P 1'
#
loop_
_entity.id
_entity.type
_entity.pdbx_description
1 polymer ?
#
loop_
_entity_poly.entity_id
_entity_poly.type
_entity_poly.pdbx_seq_one_letter_code
_entity_poly.pdbx_strand_id
1 'polypeptide(L)'
;MKIHGKKYLYIAERNFYWQDLARFFGYHPQYLRQANEKLGNYVLKGEEVQLPYKGCGAGIFYKTFASQTLLQLCDGLGMTPELLLSYNPGLWPHKVCNGQTLLLPADIQSYRNAKIVQKQVGEASLGECLFAAKMTLELLELLNPDRDILHMQKGDLLQMICWEVKQSLPTFYDF
;
A
#
# COMPACT_ATOMS: atom_id res chain seq x y z
N MET A 1 -13.82 17.06 7.07
CA MET A 1 -14.06 16.24 8.27
C MET A 1 -12.69 15.88 8.87
N LYS A 2 -12.32 16.42 10.03
CA LYS A 2 -11.02 16.12 10.69
C LYS A 2 -11.12 14.75 11.36
N ILE A 3 -10.67 13.69 10.71
CA ILE A 3 -10.65 12.34 11.28
C ILE A 3 -9.64 12.34 12.44
N HIS A 4 -10.14 12.39 13.67
CA HIS A 4 -9.33 12.19 14.87
C HIS A 4 -9.07 10.69 15.05
N GLY A 5 -7.85 10.27 14.69
CA GLY A 5 -7.05 9.31 15.44
C GLY A 5 -7.54 7.87 15.56
N LYS A 6 -7.89 7.20 14.45
CA LYS A 6 -7.90 5.73 14.46
C LYS A 6 -6.46 5.27 14.75
N LYS A 7 -6.25 4.56 15.86
CA LYS A 7 -4.95 3.96 16.19
C LYS A 7 -4.84 2.65 15.41
N TYR A 8 -3.89 2.58 14.48
CA TYR A 8 -3.58 1.36 13.77
C TYR A 8 -2.61 0.56 14.66
N LEU A 9 -3.17 -0.35 15.45
CA LEU A 9 -2.40 -1.27 16.28
C LEU A 9 -2.29 -2.60 15.56
N TYR A 10 -1.06 -3.01 15.30
CA TYR A 10 -0.73 -4.25 14.61
C TYR A 10 -0.08 -5.21 15.60
N ILE A 11 -0.62 -6.42 15.73
CA ILE A 11 -0.04 -7.48 16.55
C ILE A 11 0.96 -8.25 15.68
N ALA A 12 2.23 -8.23 16.07
CA ALA A 12 3.28 -8.92 15.32
C ALA A 12 3.04 -10.44 15.28
N GLU A 13 2.83 -11.01 14.10
CA GLU A 13 2.53 -12.44 13.94
C GLU A 13 3.80 -13.30 14.05
N ARG A 14 4.98 -12.68 13.86
CA ARG A 14 6.30 -13.27 14.05
C ARG A 14 7.30 -12.24 14.57
N ASN A 15 8.52 -12.67 14.85
CA ASN A 15 9.60 -11.75 15.19
C ASN A 15 10.02 -10.94 13.95
N PHE A 16 10.24 -9.64 14.13
CA PHE A 16 10.63 -8.72 13.07
C PHE A 16 11.80 -7.82 13.46
N TYR A 17 12.65 -7.53 12.48
CA TYR A 17 13.52 -6.36 12.50
C TYR A 17 12.70 -5.12 12.15
N TRP A 18 13.03 -3.97 12.76
CA TRP A 18 12.38 -2.69 12.46
C TRP A 18 12.47 -2.30 10.99
N GLN A 19 13.58 -2.64 10.33
CA GLN A 19 13.79 -2.39 8.90
C GLN A 19 12.77 -3.14 8.03
N ASP A 20 12.44 -4.39 8.39
CA ASP A 20 11.48 -5.19 7.65
C ASP A 20 10.06 -4.66 7.82
N LEU A 21 9.62 -4.43 9.06
CA LEU A 21 8.29 -3.84 9.31
C LEU A 21 8.13 -2.48 8.64
N ALA A 22 9.14 -1.63 8.75
CA ALA A 22 9.11 -0.32 8.11
C ALA A 22 9.05 -0.46 6.58
N ARG A 23 9.79 -1.39 5.99
CA ARG A 23 9.69 -1.65 4.54
C ARG A 23 8.30 -2.15 4.14
N PHE A 24 7.73 -3.10 4.89
CA PHE A 24 6.44 -3.69 4.58
C PHE A 24 5.29 -2.69 4.64
N PHE A 25 5.26 -1.86 5.68
CA PHE A 25 4.23 -0.84 5.86
C PHE A 25 4.64 0.53 5.27
N GLY A 26 5.78 0.60 4.60
CA GLY A 26 6.27 1.79 3.90
C GLY A 26 6.77 2.93 4.79
N TYR A 27 7.08 2.72 6.06
CA TYR A 27 7.65 3.72 6.97
C TYR A 27 9.17 3.89 6.84
N HIS A 28 9.68 5.00 7.37
CA HIS A 28 11.10 5.08 7.72
C HIS A 28 11.35 4.27 9.01
N PRO A 29 12.37 3.40 9.09
CA PRO A 29 12.59 2.53 10.25
C PRO A 29 12.70 3.27 11.58
N GLN A 30 13.43 4.38 11.60
CA GLN A 30 13.61 5.16 12.83
C GLN A 30 12.33 5.87 13.28
N TYR A 31 11.50 6.32 12.34
CA TYR A 31 10.22 6.95 12.66
C TYR A 31 9.24 5.92 13.26
N LEU A 32 9.17 4.74 12.64
CA LEU A 32 8.34 3.66 13.15
C LEU A 32 8.79 3.19 14.54
N ARG A 33 10.11 3.06 14.75
CA ARG A 33 10.68 2.73 16.06
C ARG A 33 10.39 3.81 17.11
N GLN A 34 10.54 5.08 16.76
CA GLN A 34 10.28 6.19 17.69
C GLN A 34 8.81 6.21 18.14
N ALA A 35 7.87 5.90 17.24
CA ALA A 35 6.46 5.75 17.59
C ALA A 35 6.17 4.55 18.52
N ASN A 36 7.17 3.68 18.74
CA ASN A 36 7.09 2.44 19.52
C ASN A 36 8.28 2.29 20.47
N GLU A 37 8.73 3.39 21.07
CA GLU A 37 9.97 3.46 21.87
C GLU A 37 10.01 2.50 23.07
N LYS A 38 8.83 2.06 23.55
CA LYS A 38 8.68 1.09 24.64
C LYS A 38 9.12 -0.33 24.26
N LEU A 39 9.16 -0.64 22.96
CA LEU A 39 9.55 -1.96 22.46
C LEU A 39 11.07 -2.09 22.34
N GLY A 40 11.56 -3.33 22.29
CA GLY A 40 12.98 -3.63 22.23
C GLY A 40 13.66 -3.26 20.91
N ASN A 41 14.90 -3.74 20.75
CA ASN A 41 15.66 -3.58 19.50
C ASN A 41 15.04 -4.31 18.30
N TYR A 42 14.16 -5.29 18.57
CA TYR A 42 13.39 -6.04 17.61
C TYR A 42 11.95 -6.12 18.12
N VAL A 43 11.00 -6.36 17.22
CA VAL A 43 9.62 -6.63 17.58
C VAL A 43 9.44 -8.13 17.73
N LEU A 44 9.01 -8.58 18.91
CA LEU A 44 8.72 -9.97 19.20
C LEU A 44 7.30 -10.33 18.77
N LYS A 45 7.09 -11.60 18.44
CA LYS A 45 5.75 -12.15 18.19
C LYS A 45 4.81 -11.82 19.36
N GLY A 46 3.63 -11.31 19.03
CA GLY A 46 2.59 -10.92 19.99
C GLY A 46 2.69 -9.49 20.51
N GLU A 47 3.77 -8.77 20.20
CA GLU A 47 3.88 -7.35 20.58
C GLU A 47 2.97 -6.47 19.71
N GLU A 48 2.35 -5.48 20.36
CA GLU A 48 1.54 -4.46 19.70
C GLU A 48 2.44 -3.33 19.17
N VAL A 49 2.46 -3.20 17.84
CA VAL A 49 3.12 -2.11 17.12
C VAL A 49 2.09 -1.07 16.72
N GLN A 50 2.27 0.15 17.19
CA GLN A 50 1.55 1.30 16.68
C GLN A 50 2.09 1.67 15.29
N LEU A 51 1.27 1.51 14.26
CA LEU A 51 1.53 2.01 12.92
C LEU A 51 1.06 3.48 12.87
N PRO A 52 1.97 4.47 12.85
CA PRO A 52 1.57 5.87 12.84
C PRO A 52 0.85 6.19 11.54
N TYR A 53 -0.43 6.56 11.62
CA TYR A 53 -1.25 6.89 10.45
C TYR A 53 -0.52 7.87 9.53
N LYS A 54 -0.35 7.49 8.26
CA LYS A 54 0.23 8.38 7.26
C LYS A 54 -0.76 9.30 6.60
N GLY A 55 -2.06 9.04 6.74
CA GLY A 55 -3.03 9.51 5.76
C GLY A 55 -3.10 11.02 5.58
N CYS A 56 -3.35 11.39 4.33
CA CYS A 56 -3.61 12.74 3.92
C CYS A 56 -5.12 12.96 3.93
N GLY A 57 -5.61 14.09 4.46
CA GLY A 57 -7.04 14.40 4.40
C GLY A 57 -7.60 14.53 2.97
N ALA A 58 -6.72 14.65 1.98
CA ALA A 58 -7.08 14.71 0.57
C ALA A 58 -7.06 13.33 -0.13
N GLY A 59 -6.47 12.27 0.42
CA GLY A 59 -6.34 11.00 -0.30
C GLY A 59 -5.50 9.94 0.42
N ILE A 60 -5.27 8.82 -0.28
CA ILE A 60 -4.42 7.72 0.22
C ILE A 60 -3.02 7.80 -0.41
N PHE A 61 -2.00 7.53 0.38
CA PHE A 61 -0.64 7.43 -0.15
C PHE A 61 -0.46 6.09 -0.86
N TYR A 62 0.11 6.13 -2.07
CA TYR A 62 0.48 4.98 -2.87
C TYR A 62 1.92 5.13 -3.32
N LYS A 63 2.78 4.18 -2.95
CA LYS A 63 4.14 4.12 -3.48
C LYS A 63 4.09 3.34 -4.78
N THR A 64 4.45 3.99 -5.89
CA THR A 64 4.57 3.30 -7.18
C THR A 64 5.69 2.28 -7.12
N PHE A 65 5.51 1.20 -7.87
CA PHE A 65 6.51 0.16 -8.01
C PHE A 65 7.22 0.32 -9.36
N ALA A 66 8.37 -0.34 -9.52
CA ALA A 66 9.19 -0.19 -10.71
C ALA A 66 8.38 -0.37 -12.00
N SER A 67 8.76 0.43 -13.01
CA SER A 67 8.30 0.41 -14.41
C SER A 67 6.86 0.83 -14.74
N GLN A 68 6.14 1.55 -13.87
CA GLN A 68 4.85 2.18 -14.23
C GLN A 68 5.02 3.61 -14.75
N THR A 69 4.43 3.91 -15.91
CA THR A 69 4.16 5.30 -16.34
C THR A 69 2.86 5.82 -15.73
N LEU A 70 2.68 7.15 -15.72
CA LEU A 70 1.42 7.76 -15.31
C LEU A 70 0.22 7.20 -16.09
N LEU A 71 0.35 7.06 -17.41
CA LEU A 71 -0.71 6.55 -18.27
C LEU A 71 -1.07 5.10 -17.95
N GLN A 72 -0.07 4.23 -17.74
CA GLN A 72 -0.31 2.83 -17.38
C GLN A 72 -1.00 2.70 -16.02
N LEU A 73 -0.59 3.53 -15.05
CA LEU A 73 -1.23 3.55 -13.73
C LEU A 73 -2.69 4.02 -13.84
N CYS A 74 -2.94 5.13 -14.56
CA CYS A 74 -4.28 5.67 -14.76
C CYS A 74 -5.20 4.69 -15.47
N ASP A 75 -4.73 4.04 -16.54
CA ASP A 75 -5.47 3.02 -17.31
C ASP A 75 -5.86 1.84 -16.40
N GLY A 76 -4.89 1.29 -15.66
CA GLY A 76 -5.12 0.19 -14.73
C GLY A 76 -6.07 0.53 -13.57
N LEU A 77 -6.17 1.80 -13.18
CA LEU A 77 -7.10 2.27 -12.16
C LEU A 77 -8.45 2.71 -12.72
N GLY A 78 -8.55 3.01 -14.02
CA GLY A 78 -9.74 3.63 -14.62
C GLY A 78 -9.93 5.10 -14.26
N MET A 79 -8.81 5.78 -14.02
CA MET A 79 -8.74 7.22 -13.72
C MET A 79 -8.17 7.98 -14.92
N THR A 80 -8.48 9.27 -15.03
CA THR A 80 -7.83 10.12 -16.03
C THR A 80 -6.49 10.64 -15.50
N PRO A 81 -5.48 10.86 -16.36
CA PRO A 81 -4.24 11.51 -15.97
C PRO A 81 -4.47 12.87 -15.30
N GLU A 82 -5.44 13.64 -15.78
CA GLU A 82 -5.78 14.96 -15.23
C GLU A 82 -6.26 14.87 -13.79
N LEU A 83 -7.09 13.86 -13.47
CA LEU A 83 -7.53 13.61 -12.09
C LEU A 83 -6.36 13.22 -11.20
N LEU A 84 -5.48 12.32 -11.65
CA LEU A 84 -4.35 11.92 -10.82
C LEU A 84 -3.34 13.07 -10.64
N LEU A 85 -3.12 13.89 -11.66
CA LEU A 85 -2.26 15.08 -11.60
C LEU A 85 -2.84 16.17 -10.69
N SER A 86 -4.16 16.33 -10.60
CA SER A 86 -4.76 17.31 -9.68
C SER A 86 -4.47 17.01 -8.21
N TYR A 87 -4.26 15.73 -7.88
CA TYR A 87 -3.82 15.29 -6.55
C TYR A 87 -2.29 15.36 -6.37
N ASN A 88 -1.54 15.48 -7.47
CA ASN A 88 -0.07 15.39 -7.50
C ASN A 88 0.53 16.49 -8.40
N PRO A 89 0.40 17.79 -8.04
CA PRO A 89 0.80 18.91 -8.90
C PRO A 89 2.29 18.96 -9.26
N GLY A 90 3.16 18.22 -8.56
CA GLY A 90 4.59 18.09 -8.85
C GLY A 90 4.95 16.91 -9.78
N LEU A 91 3.97 16.12 -10.21
CA LEU A 91 4.20 14.95 -11.06
C LEU A 91 4.32 15.34 -12.53
N TRP A 92 5.34 14.83 -13.22
CA TRP A 92 5.52 15.08 -14.65
C TRP A 92 4.75 14.04 -15.49
N PRO A 93 3.83 14.48 -16.38
CA PRO A 93 2.92 13.55 -17.07
C PRO A 93 3.60 12.50 -17.96
N HIS A 94 4.76 12.83 -18.51
CA HIS A 94 5.47 12.00 -19.50
C HIS A 94 6.66 11.23 -18.91
N LYS A 95 6.78 11.14 -17.57
CA LYS A 95 7.87 10.39 -16.92
C LYS A 95 7.36 9.11 -16.28
N VAL A 96 8.26 8.12 -16.18
CA VAL A 96 8.06 6.92 -15.35
C VAL A 96 7.97 7.35 -13.90
N CYS A 97 7.00 6.83 -13.16
CA CYS A 97 6.76 7.24 -11.78
C CYS A 97 7.55 6.42 -10.76
N ASN A 98 8.59 5.68 -11.17
CA ASN A 98 9.25 4.65 -10.36
C ASN A 98 9.65 5.14 -8.94
N GLY A 99 9.15 4.46 -7.91
CA GLY A 99 9.49 4.71 -6.51
C GLY A 99 8.90 6.00 -5.92
N GLN A 100 8.15 6.76 -6.71
CA GLN A 100 7.46 7.97 -6.26
C GLN A 100 6.29 7.60 -5.34
N THR A 101 6.07 8.44 -4.32
CA THR A 101 4.86 8.38 -3.52
C THR A 101 3.84 9.32 -4.14
N LEU A 102 2.71 8.77 -4.57
CA LEU A 102 1.59 9.49 -5.14
C LEU A 102 0.45 9.56 -4.12
N LEU A 103 -0.38 10.58 -4.25
CA LEU A 103 -1.66 10.67 -3.58
C LEU A 103 -2.75 10.18 -4.54
N LEU A 104 -3.46 9.12 -4.16
CA LEU A 104 -4.64 8.62 -4.89
C LEU A 104 -5.93 9.10 -4.20
N PRO A 105 -7.05 9.20 -4.93
CA PRO A 105 -8.36 9.49 -4.33
C PRO A 105 -8.73 8.49 -3.23
N ALA A 106 -9.30 8.96 -2.12
CA ALA A 106 -9.80 8.10 -1.05
C ALA A 106 -11.26 7.65 -1.27
N ASP A 107 -11.71 7.60 -2.52
CA ASP A 107 -13.05 7.16 -2.91
C ASP A 107 -12.94 5.95 -3.83
N ILE A 108 -13.50 4.83 -3.38
CA ILE A 108 -13.49 3.56 -4.11
C ILE A 108 -14.14 3.70 -5.51
N GLN A 109 -15.10 4.61 -5.68
CA GLN A 109 -15.76 4.86 -6.96
C GLN A 109 -14.79 5.39 -8.04
N SER A 110 -13.64 5.93 -7.63
CA SER A 110 -12.62 6.40 -8.55
C SER A 110 -11.84 5.25 -9.23
N TYR A 111 -11.90 4.02 -8.69
CA TYR A 111 -11.10 2.86 -9.11
C TYR A 111 -11.83 1.97 -10.14
N ARG A 112 -12.40 2.59 -11.19
CA ARG A 112 -13.39 1.97 -12.09
C ARG A 112 -12.89 0.77 -12.90
N ASN A 113 -11.61 0.79 -13.30
CA ASN A 113 -11.02 -0.30 -14.08
C ASN A 113 -10.07 -1.17 -13.25
N ALA A 114 -9.91 -0.86 -11.95
CA ALA A 114 -9.05 -1.63 -11.09
C ALA A 114 -9.54 -3.08 -11.02
N LYS A 115 -8.67 -4.02 -11.38
CA LYS A 115 -8.94 -5.45 -11.20
C LYS A 115 -8.86 -5.79 -9.72
N ILE A 116 -10.01 -5.82 -9.06
CA ILE A 116 -10.11 -6.22 -7.66
C ILE A 116 -10.31 -7.73 -7.60
N VAL A 117 -9.42 -8.41 -6.87
CA VAL A 117 -9.47 -9.85 -6.65
C VAL A 117 -9.72 -10.14 -5.18
N GLN A 118 -10.41 -11.25 -4.90
CA GLN A 118 -10.48 -11.80 -3.56
C GLN A 118 -9.26 -12.69 -3.33
N LYS A 119 -8.51 -12.42 -2.26
CA LYS A 119 -7.38 -13.24 -1.85
C LYS A 119 -7.64 -13.79 -0.47
N GLN A 120 -7.44 -15.10 -0.32
CA GLN A 120 -7.51 -15.75 0.98
C GLN A 120 -6.26 -15.44 1.80
N VAL A 121 -6.44 -15.08 3.07
CA VAL A 121 -5.35 -14.88 4.02
C VAL A 121 -4.70 -16.22 4.31
N GLY A 122 -3.40 -16.30 3.99
CA GLY A 122 -2.57 -17.48 4.20
C GLY A 122 -1.72 -17.38 5.46
N GLU A 123 -0.55 -18.03 5.44
CA GLU A 123 0.42 -18.00 6.55
C GLU A 123 1.34 -16.77 6.55
N ALA A 124 1.39 -16.03 5.43
CA ALA A 124 2.23 -14.84 5.30
C ALA A 124 1.67 -13.71 6.17
N SER A 125 2.56 -12.90 6.76
CA SER A 125 2.16 -11.73 7.54
C SER A 125 1.43 -10.70 6.66
N LEU A 126 0.62 -9.85 7.29
CA LEU A 126 -0.10 -8.79 6.58
C LEU A 126 0.88 -7.89 5.79
N GLY A 127 2.00 -7.52 6.42
CA GLY A 127 3.03 -6.69 5.80
C GLY A 127 3.64 -7.31 4.56
N GLU A 128 3.94 -8.61 4.58
CA GLU A 128 4.43 -9.36 3.41
C GLU A 128 3.37 -9.42 2.31
N CYS A 129 2.10 -9.61 2.68
CA CYS A 129 0.99 -9.64 1.73
C CYS A 129 0.83 -8.31 1.00
N LEU A 130 0.84 -7.19 1.74
CA LEU A 130 0.77 -5.83 1.19
C LEU A 130 1.98 -5.53 0.30
N PHE A 131 3.18 -5.87 0.77
CA PHE A 131 4.41 -5.66 0.01
C PHE A 131 4.39 -6.44 -1.31
N ALA A 132 4.02 -7.73 -1.28
CA ALA A 132 3.91 -8.57 -2.47
C ALA A 132 2.81 -8.10 -3.44
N ALA A 133 1.68 -7.66 -2.89
CA ALA A 133 0.56 -7.13 -3.66
C ALA A 133 0.79 -5.71 -4.17
N LYS A 134 1.92 -5.08 -3.81
CA LYS A 134 2.22 -3.70 -4.20
C LYS A 134 1.12 -2.74 -3.73
N MET A 135 0.66 -2.91 -2.48
CA MET A 135 -0.45 -2.17 -1.89
C MET A 135 -0.04 -1.50 -0.58
N THR A 136 -0.70 -0.39 -0.27
CA THR A 136 -0.59 0.28 1.03
C THR A 136 -1.71 -0.17 1.96
N LEU A 137 -1.52 0.02 3.26
CA LEU A 137 -2.51 -0.32 4.28
C LEU A 137 -3.80 0.49 4.10
N GLU A 138 -3.67 1.76 3.74
CA GLU A 138 -4.79 2.68 3.49
C GLU A 138 -5.61 2.25 2.27
N LEU A 139 -4.95 1.76 1.21
CA LEU A 139 -5.64 1.23 0.04
C LEU A 139 -6.35 -0.09 0.37
N LEU A 140 -5.74 -0.96 1.19
CA LEU A 140 -6.40 -2.17 1.67
C LEU A 140 -7.66 -1.84 2.50
N GLU A 141 -7.57 -0.84 3.38
CA GLU A 141 -8.70 -0.37 4.18
C GLU A 141 -9.83 0.18 3.32
N LEU A 142 -9.49 1.00 2.32
CA LEU A 142 -10.48 1.55 1.37
C LEU A 142 -11.27 0.44 0.64
N LEU A 143 -10.60 -0.66 0.31
CA LEU A 143 -11.21 -1.81 -0.37
C LEU A 143 -11.98 -2.73 0.57
N ASN A 144 -11.75 -2.62 1.88
CA ASN A 144 -12.35 -3.50 2.90
C ASN A 144 -12.88 -2.66 4.09
N PRO A 145 -13.79 -1.70 3.85
CA PRO A 145 -14.13 -0.64 4.82
C PRO A 145 -14.74 -1.16 6.12
N ASP A 146 -15.41 -2.31 6.08
CA ASP A 146 -16.12 -2.91 7.22
C ASP A 146 -15.36 -4.08 7.87
N ARG A 147 -14.06 -4.24 7.58
CA ARG A 147 -13.23 -5.34 8.12
C ARG A 147 -12.11 -4.83 9.01
N ASP A 148 -11.78 -5.61 10.04
CA ASP A 148 -10.54 -5.42 10.80
C ASP A 148 -9.35 -5.98 10.01
N ILE A 149 -8.82 -5.17 9.11
CA ILE A 149 -7.72 -5.56 8.23
C ILE A 149 -6.39 -5.82 8.96
N LEU A 150 -6.25 -5.43 10.23
CA LEU A 150 -5.00 -5.57 11.00
C LEU A 150 -4.92 -6.90 11.76
N HIS A 151 -6.07 -7.53 12.04
CA HIS A 151 -6.16 -8.76 12.83
C HIS A 151 -6.93 -9.86 12.08
N MET A 152 -6.60 -10.03 10.80
CA MET A 152 -7.23 -11.03 9.93
C MET A 152 -6.82 -12.45 10.32
N GLN A 153 -7.76 -13.39 10.23
CA GLN A 153 -7.51 -14.81 10.49
C GLN A 153 -7.22 -15.57 9.20
N LYS A 154 -6.49 -16.69 9.36
CA LYS A 154 -6.27 -17.63 8.25
C LYS A 154 -7.60 -18.05 7.66
N GLY A 155 -7.72 -17.93 6.35
CA GLY A 155 -8.92 -18.29 5.61
C GLY A 155 -9.87 -17.13 5.34
N ASP A 156 -9.69 -15.98 6.00
CA ASP A 156 -10.45 -14.78 5.68
C ASP A 156 -10.19 -14.32 4.25
N LEU A 157 -11.15 -13.63 3.66
CA LEU A 157 -11.06 -13.09 2.30
C LEU A 157 -10.86 -11.57 2.36
N LEU A 158 -9.87 -11.09 1.62
CA LEU A 158 -9.58 -9.67 1.41
C LEU A 158 -9.77 -9.29 -0.05
N GLN A 159 -10.37 -8.12 -0.27
CA GLN A 159 -10.36 -7.47 -1.57
C GLN A 159 -9.04 -6.73 -1.77
N MET A 160 -8.35 -7.04 -2.87
CA MET A 160 -7.04 -6.47 -3.19
C MET A 160 -6.99 -6.04 -4.66
N ILE A 161 -6.28 -4.96 -4.96
CA ILE A 161 -5.98 -4.61 -6.34
C ILE A 161 -4.91 -5.56 -6.87
N CYS A 162 -5.17 -6.14 -8.04
CA CYS A 162 -4.20 -6.90 -8.80
C CYS A 162 -3.61 -6.02 -9.90
N TRP A 163 -2.31 -5.77 -9.84
CA TRP A 163 -1.60 -5.07 -10.89
C TRP A 163 -1.20 -6.07 -11.98
N GLU A 164 -1.84 -6.01 -13.14
CA GLU A 164 -1.39 -6.79 -14.29
C GLU A 164 -0.01 -6.28 -14.73
N VAL A 165 1.00 -7.13 -14.61
CA VAL A 165 2.25 -6.92 -15.32
C VAL A 165 1.95 -7.28 -16.77
N LYS A 166 1.63 -6.30 -17.62
CA LYS A 166 1.80 -6.51 -19.06
C LYS A 166 3.27 -6.92 -19.23
N GLN A 167 3.51 -8.18 -19.59
CA GLN A 167 4.84 -8.63 -19.96
C GLN A 167 5.38 -7.61 -20.95
N SER A 168 6.56 -7.05 -20.66
CA SER A 168 7.31 -6.32 -21.67
C SER A 168 7.36 -7.20 -22.90
N LEU A 169 6.94 -6.67 -24.06
CA LEU A 169 7.15 -7.33 -25.35
C LEU A 169 8.59 -7.87 -25.38
N PRO A 170 8.83 -9.11 -25.85
CA PRO A 170 10.19 -9.60 -26.00
C PRO A 170 10.93 -8.57 -26.86
N THR A 171 12.01 -8.01 -26.30
CA THR A 171 12.93 -7.18 -27.06
C THR A 171 13.55 -8.07 -28.14
N PHE A 172 12.97 -8.02 -29.34
CA PHE A 172 13.63 -8.51 -30.54
C PHE A 172 14.81 -7.58 -30.83
N TYR A 173 15.97 -7.94 -30.29
CA TYR A 173 17.25 -7.57 -30.88
C TYR A 173 18.08 -8.84 -30.93
N ASP A 174 17.87 -9.60 -31.99
CA ASP A 174 18.92 -10.43 -32.58
C ASP A 174 19.76 -9.51 -33.47
N PHE A 175 21.05 -9.36 -33.13
CA PHE A 175 22.13 -9.07 -34.06
C PHE A 175 23.36 -9.86 -33.61
#